data_AF-A0AAW1H2I5-F1
#
_entry.id   AF-A0AAW1H2I5-F1
#
_cell.length_a   1.000
_cell.length_b   1.000
_cell.length_c   1.000
_cell.angle_alpha   90.00
_cell.angle_beta   90.00
_cell.angle_gamma   90.00
#
_symmetry.space_group_name_H-M   'P 1'
#
loop_
_entity.id
_entity.type
_entity.pdbx_description
1 polymer ?
#
loop_
_entity_poly.entity_id
_entity_poly.type
_entity_poly.pdbx_seq_one_letter_code
_entity_poly.pdbx_strand_id
1 'polypeptide(L)'
;MYDEQGNYFWNIDLVSAGIMDQYYDYFERNDLDSFSFQSGCLASKICKIELSHNNGGPQPGWYVSYLWVTTNWPNNCTRTMFEINQWLALDEYPHSLSVIKDLCGSSQLNFNSRVNDSLLNLPS
;
A
#
# COMPACT_ATOMS: atom_id res chain seq x y z
N MET A 1 -7.49 -6.59 2.94
CA MET A 1 -7.68 -5.91 1.64
C MET A 1 -9.08 -6.17 1.13
N TYR A 2 -9.71 -5.19 0.49
CA TYR A 2 -11.05 -5.30 -0.10
C TYR A 2 -11.04 -4.84 -1.56
N ASP A 3 -11.84 -5.50 -2.38
CA ASP A 3 -12.14 -5.09 -3.74
C ASP A 3 -13.37 -4.15 -3.80
N GLU A 4 -13.68 -3.61 -4.97
CA GLU A 4 -14.78 -2.64 -5.16
C GLU A 4 -16.17 -3.25 -4.95
N GLN A 5 -16.30 -4.58 -4.95
CA GLN A 5 -17.55 -5.27 -4.62
C GLN A 5 -17.66 -5.63 -3.14
N GLY A 6 -16.64 -5.30 -2.33
CA GLY A 6 -16.59 -5.62 -0.91
C GLY A 6 -16.12 -7.05 -0.61
N ASN A 7 -15.65 -7.81 -1.61
CA ASN A 7 -14.95 -9.06 -1.34
C ASN A 7 -13.61 -8.75 -0.69
N TYR A 8 -13.13 -9.64 0.17
CA TYR A 8 -11.95 -9.36 0.95
C TYR A 8 -11.07 -10.58 1.15
N PHE A 9 -9.79 -10.28 1.39
CA PHE A 9 -8.80 -11.21 1.87
C PHE A 9 -8.00 -10.54 2.98
N TRP A 10 -7.67 -11.29 4.01
CA TRP A 10 -7.02 -10.82 5.24
C TRP A 10 -5.97 -11.85 5.69
N ASN A 11 -5.15 -11.51 6.69
CA ASN A 11 -4.02 -12.33 7.19
C ASN A 11 -2.94 -12.65 6.15
N ILE A 12 -2.35 -11.62 5.57
CA ILE A 12 -1.08 -11.80 4.87
C ILE A 12 0.02 -11.52 5.87
N ASP A 13 0.85 -12.52 6.14
CA ASP A 13 2.14 -12.27 6.75
C ASP A 13 3.10 -11.81 5.64
N LEU A 14 3.56 -10.56 5.73
CA LEU A 14 4.40 -9.95 4.69
C LEU A 14 5.76 -10.66 4.60
N VAL A 15 6.35 -11.04 5.73
CA VAL A 15 7.66 -11.73 5.72
C VAL A 15 7.55 -13.07 4.99
N SER A 16 6.51 -13.85 5.27
CA SER A 16 6.24 -15.11 4.54
C SER A 16 5.92 -14.92 3.06
N ALA A 17 5.42 -13.74 2.66
CA ALA A 17 5.14 -13.38 1.27
C ALA A 17 6.33 -12.70 0.56
N GLY A 18 7.47 -12.57 1.24
CA GLY A 18 8.68 -11.93 0.72
C GLY A 18 9.23 -12.61 -0.54
N ILE A 19 9.61 -11.82 -1.54
CA ILE A 19 10.24 -12.29 -2.78
C ILE A 19 11.64 -11.71 -3.01
N MET A 20 12.25 -11.18 -1.95
CA MET A 20 13.62 -10.65 -1.97
C MET A 20 14.62 -11.76 -1.62
N ASP A 21 15.90 -11.44 -1.55
CA ASP A 21 16.95 -12.43 -1.24
C ASP A 21 16.72 -13.11 0.12
N GLN A 22 17.18 -14.35 0.26
CA GLN A 22 16.97 -15.20 1.45
C GLN A 22 17.47 -14.64 2.79
N TYR A 23 18.31 -13.60 2.75
CA TYR A 23 18.85 -12.90 3.93
C TYR A 23 18.54 -11.40 3.91
N TYR A 24 17.57 -11.00 3.09
CA TYR A 24 17.16 -9.62 2.99
C TYR A 24 16.45 -9.21 4.29
N ASP A 25 16.88 -8.07 4.85
CA ASP A 25 16.25 -7.48 6.02
C ASP A 25 15.13 -6.57 5.54
N TYR A 26 13.88 -6.95 5.83
CA TYR A 26 12.70 -6.22 5.37
C TYR A 26 12.44 -5.01 6.26
N PHE A 27 11.74 -4.02 5.69
CA PHE A 27 11.26 -2.83 6.40
C PHE A 27 12.36 -1.88 6.85
N GLU A 28 13.53 -1.95 6.21
CA GLU A 28 14.64 -1.04 6.45
C GLU A 28 14.39 0.36 5.87
N ARG A 29 15.03 1.36 6.48
CA ARG A 29 14.85 2.76 6.07
C ARG A 29 15.36 2.97 4.64
N ASN A 30 14.55 3.64 3.83
CA ASN A 30 14.81 3.96 2.41
C ASN A 30 14.75 2.76 1.46
N ASP A 31 14.29 1.60 1.92
CA ASP A 31 14.12 0.42 1.09
C ASP A 31 12.69 0.30 0.56
N LEU A 32 12.56 -0.42 -0.57
CA LEU A 32 11.28 -0.76 -1.18
C LEU A 32 11.14 -2.27 -1.19
N ASP A 33 10.28 -2.77 -0.29
CA ASP A 33 10.03 -4.19 -0.15
C ASP A 33 8.99 -4.69 -1.14
N SER A 34 9.22 -5.87 -1.71
CA SER A 34 8.29 -6.53 -2.61
C SER A 34 7.82 -7.86 -2.03
N PHE A 35 6.49 -8.06 -2.12
CA PHE A 35 5.80 -9.23 -1.59
C PHE A 35 4.88 -9.81 -2.66
N SER A 36 4.76 -11.13 -2.70
CA SER A 36 3.86 -11.86 -3.59
C SER A 36 3.21 -13.02 -2.84
N PHE A 37 1.89 -13.12 -2.93
CA PHE A 37 1.12 -14.20 -2.34
C PHE A 37 -0.06 -14.54 -3.26
N GLN A 38 -0.54 -15.78 -3.13
CA GLN A 38 -1.76 -16.21 -3.78
C GLN A 38 -2.92 -16.05 -2.80
N SER A 39 -4.02 -15.47 -3.26
CA SER A 39 -5.25 -15.33 -2.49
C SER A 39 -6.45 -15.84 -3.28
N GLY A 40 -7.62 -15.89 -2.63
CA GLY A 40 -8.88 -16.15 -3.33
C GLY A 40 -9.14 -15.11 -4.42
N CYS A 41 -9.98 -15.47 -5.39
CA CYS A 41 -10.24 -14.63 -6.56
C CYS A 41 -11.00 -13.37 -6.14
N LEU A 42 -10.31 -12.23 -6.06
CA LEU A 42 -10.93 -10.91 -5.96
C LEU A 42 -11.27 -10.47 -7.39
N ALA A 43 -12.56 -10.24 -7.64
CA ALA A 43 -13.10 -10.10 -8.99
C ALA A 43 -12.90 -8.69 -9.58
N SER A 44 -12.46 -7.73 -8.75
CA SER A 44 -12.18 -6.36 -9.17
C SER A 44 -10.92 -5.79 -8.53
N LYS A 45 -10.66 -4.52 -8.87
CA LYS A 45 -9.54 -3.74 -8.37
C LYS A 45 -9.60 -3.64 -6.84
N ILE A 46 -8.44 -3.81 -6.20
CA ILE A 46 -8.30 -3.57 -4.77
C ILE A 46 -8.43 -2.07 -4.51
N CYS A 47 -9.40 -1.70 -3.70
CA CYS A 47 -9.69 -0.31 -3.36
C CYS A 47 -9.50 -0.02 -1.87
N LYS A 48 -9.33 -1.03 -1.02
CA LYS A 48 -9.06 -0.81 0.40
C LYS A 48 -8.01 -1.75 0.95
N ILE A 49 -7.13 -1.22 1.77
CA ILE A 49 -6.09 -1.96 2.46
C ILE A 49 -6.09 -1.65 3.95
N GLU A 50 -5.60 -2.61 4.72
CA GLU A 50 -5.20 -2.44 6.11
C GLU A 50 -3.78 -2.97 6.21
N LEU A 51 -2.87 -2.15 6.69
CA LEU A 51 -1.48 -2.52 6.98
C LEU A 51 -1.26 -2.38 8.48
N SER A 52 -0.67 -3.40 9.10
CA SER A 52 -0.40 -3.42 10.53
C SER A 52 0.81 -4.27 10.85
N HIS A 53 1.45 -4.01 11.99
CA HIS A 53 2.53 -4.84 12.53
C HIS A 53 2.37 -5.02 14.05
N ASN A 54 3.13 -5.95 14.60
CA ASN A 54 3.06 -6.36 16.01
C ASN A 54 4.05 -5.62 16.93
N ASN A 55 4.72 -4.57 16.46
CA ASN A 55 5.77 -3.84 17.17
C ASN A 55 6.97 -4.71 17.61
N GLY A 56 7.22 -5.83 16.93
CA GLY A 56 8.35 -6.73 17.22
C GLY A 56 9.66 -6.29 16.57
N GLY A 57 10.77 -6.82 17.07
CA GLY A 57 12.12 -6.56 16.54
C GLY A 57 12.78 -5.28 17.06
N PRO A 58 14.04 -5.04 16.69
CA PRO A 58 14.72 -3.78 16.97
C PRO A 58 14.14 -2.66 16.08
N GLN A 59 13.87 -1.49 16.66
CA GLN A 59 13.35 -0.31 15.94
C GLN A 59 12.11 -0.61 15.07
N PRO A 60 10.98 -1.02 15.69
CA PRO A 60 9.81 -1.53 14.97
C PRO A 60 9.03 -0.47 14.16
N GLY A 61 9.46 0.80 14.15
CA GLY A 61 8.71 1.89 13.56
C GLY A 61 8.89 1.99 12.05
N TRP A 62 7.79 1.93 11.30
CA TRP A 62 7.81 2.00 9.82
C TRP A 62 7.18 3.28 9.32
N TYR A 63 7.94 4.11 8.59
CA TYR A 63 7.33 5.21 7.84
C TYR A 63 6.89 4.70 6.47
N VAL A 64 5.59 4.57 6.28
CA VAL A 64 5.04 4.06 5.03
C VAL A 64 4.61 5.22 4.15
N SER A 65 5.39 5.47 3.09
CA SER A 65 5.06 6.54 2.12
C SER A 65 3.88 6.12 1.25
N TYR A 66 3.98 4.97 0.59
CA TYR A 66 2.93 4.43 -0.28
C TYR A 66 2.97 2.90 -0.32
N LEU A 67 1.88 2.30 -0.79
CA LEU A 67 1.82 0.90 -1.18
C LEU A 67 1.30 0.78 -2.61
N TRP A 68 1.95 -0.05 -3.42
CA TRP A 68 1.44 -0.50 -4.70
C TRP A 68 0.85 -1.90 -4.57
N VAL A 69 -0.42 -2.04 -4.91
CA VAL A 69 -1.08 -3.34 -4.99
C VAL A 69 -1.33 -3.64 -6.46
N THR A 70 -0.73 -4.72 -6.96
CA THR A 70 -1.00 -5.24 -8.30
C THR A 70 -1.71 -6.58 -8.17
N THR A 71 -2.87 -6.73 -8.79
CA THR A 71 -3.55 -8.02 -8.92
C THR A 71 -3.35 -8.57 -10.32
N ASN A 72 -3.07 -9.86 -10.41
CA ASN A 72 -2.91 -10.58 -11.67
C ASN A 72 -3.96 -11.70 -11.72
N TRP A 73 -4.92 -11.59 -12.63
CA TRP A 73 -5.93 -12.58 -12.93
C TRP A 73 -5.86 -12.97 -14.40
N PRO A 74 -6.21 -14.21 -14.81
CA PRO A 74 -6.34 -14.55 -16.21
C PRO A 74 -7.31 -13.57 -16.91
N ASN A 75 -6.75 -12.69 -17.73
CA ASN A 75 -7.41 -11.60 -18.48
C ASN A 75 -7.64 -10.27 -17.76
N ASN A 76 -7.19 -10.08 -16.51
CA ASN A 76 -7.29 -8.78 -15.84
C ASN A 76 -6.08 -8.52 -14.94
N CYS A 77 -5.41 -7.38 -15.16
CA CYS A 77 -4.36 -6.90 -14.30
C CYS A 77 -4.77 -5.52 -13.79
N THR A 78 -4.92 -5.37 -12.48
CA THR A 78 -5.24 -4.07 -11.88
C THR A 78 -4.10 -3.61 -11.01
N ARG A 79 -3.89 -2.29 -10.96
CA ARG A 79 -2.89 -1.68 -10.11
C ARG A 79 -3.50 -0.50 -9.37
N THR A 80 -3.27 -0.44 -8.06
CA THR A 80 -3.72 0.63 -7.18
C THR A 80 -2.56 1.13 -6.35
N MET A 81 -2.39 2.46 -6.29
CA MET A 81 -1.47 3.10 -5.35
C MET A 81 -2.27 3.62 -4.16
N PHE A 82 -1.79 3.31 -2.97
CA PHE A 82 -2.29 3.86 -1.72
C PHE A 82 -1.23 4.80 -1.16
N GLU A 83 -1.47 6.12 -1.20
CA GLU A 83 -0.65 7.09 -0.49
C GLU A 83 -0.96 7.01 1.01
N ILE A 84 0.02 6.64 1.82
CA ILE A 84 -0.14 6.41 3.26
C ILE A 84 0.40 7.59 4.05
N ASN A 85 1.67 7.95 3.80
CA ASN A 85 2.40 9.04 4.44
C ASN A 85 2.20 9.09 5.97
N GLN A 86 2.41 7.95 6.63
CA GLN A 86 2.15 7.78 8.05
C GLN A 86 3.20 6.87 8.69
N TRP A 87 3.62 7.23 9.90
CA TRP A 87 4.32 6.31 10.78
C TRP A 87 3.38 5.22 11.29
N LEU A 88 3.84 3.97 11.20
CA LEU A 88 3.33 2.85 11.97
C LEU A 88 4.32 2.58 13.11
N ALA A 89 4.11 3.26 14.23
CA ALA A 89 4.97 3.21 15.39
C ALA A 89 4.22 3.71 16.63
N LEU A 90 4.67 3.31 17.83
CA LEU A 90 4.11 3.82 19.10
C LEU A 90 4.80 5.09 19.59
N ASP A 91 6.04 5.33 19.18
CA ASP A 91 6.86 6.47 19.59
C ASP A 91 6.76 7.67 18.65
N GLU A 92 6.24 7.49 17.43
CA GLU A 92 5.99 8.55 16.45
C GLU A 92 4.49 8.80 16.25
N TYR A 93 4.09 10.05 16.02
CA TYR A 93 2.70 10.39 15.70
C TYR A 93 2.27 9.67 14.39
N PRO A 94 1.08 9.03 14.34
CA PRO A 94 -0.06 9.13 15.25
C PRO A 94 -0.11 8.10 16.41
N HIS A 95 1.02 7.51 16.79
CA HIS A 95 1.13 6.48 17.85
C HIS A 95 0.27 5.24 17.54
N SER A 96 0.22 4.86 16.26
CA SER A 96 -0.56 3.73 15.76
C SER A 96 0.36 2.73 15.08
N LEU A 97 0.09 1.44 15.27
CA LEU A 97 0.78 0.34 14.58
C LEU A 97 0.03 -0.14 13.33
N SER A 98 -1.08 0.53 13.00
CA SER A 98 -1.90 0.20 11.84
C SER A 98 -2.40 1.43 11.10
N VAL A 99 -2.70 1.22 9.82
CA VAL A 99 -3.37 2.18 8.95
C VAL A 99 -4.34 1.47 8.03
N ILE A 100 -5.52 2.07 7.87
CA ILE A 100 -6.51 1.68 6.87
C ILE A 100 -6.56 2.78 5.81
N LYS A 101 -6.42 2.41 4.55
CA LYS A 101 -6.69 3.30 3.42
C LYS A 101 -7.83 2.73 2.59
N ASP A 102 -8.87 3.53 2.43
CA ASP A 102 -10.09 3.19 1.71
C ASP A 102 -10.28 4.17 0.55
N LEU A 103 -10.18 3.64 -0.66
CA LEU A 103 -10.38 4.32 -1.92
C LEU A 103 -11.62 3.78 -2.64
N CYS A 104 -12.42 2.92 -2.01
CA CYS A 104 -13.61 2.33 -2.62
C CYS A 104 -14.64 3.43 -2.90
N GLY A 105 -15.16 3.48 -4.13
CA GLY A 105 -16.09 4.54 -4.55
C GLY A 105 -15.47 5.93 -4.75
N SER A 106 -14.19 6.12 -4.42
CA SER A 106 -13.44 7.27 -4.93
C SER A 106 -13.19 7.03 -6.41
N SER A 107 -13.76 7.85 -7.28
CA SER A 107 -13.34 7.94 -8.67
C SER A 107 -11.87 8.33 -8.63
N GLN A 108 -11.01 7.33 -8.78
CA GLN A 108 -9.56 7.47 -8.77
C GLN A 108 -9.25 8.71 -9.61
N LEU A 109 -8.71 9.76 -8.99
CA LEU A 109 -8.14 10.87 -9.75
C LEU A 109 -7.15 10.19 -10.69
N ASN A 110 -7.50 10.11 -11.97
CA ASN A 110 -6.71 9.43 -12.97
C ASN A 110 -5.31 10.00 -12.86
N PHE A 111 -4.36 9.15 -12.43
CA PHE A 111 -2.95 9.51 -12.28
C PHE A 111 -2.27 9.75 -13.66
N ASN A 112 -3.08 9.92 -14.71
CA ASN A 112 -2.72 10.40 -16.03
C ASN A 112 -3.06 11.90 -16.26
N SER A 113 -3.46 12.66 -15.23
CA SER A 113 -3.80 14.09 -15.37
C SER A 113 -2.78 15.10 -14.80
N ARG A 114 -1.74 14.66 -14.09
CA ARG A 114 -0.72 15.59 -13.53
C ARG A 114 0.43 15.92 -14.48
N VAL A 115 0.12 16.29 -15.73
CA VAL A 115 1.11 16.98 -16.59
C VAL A 115 0.58 18.32 -17.15
N ASN A 116 -0.69 18.67 -16.98
CA ASN A 116 -1.24 19.91 -17.58
C ASN A 116 -2.03 20.80 -16.61
N ASP A 117 -1.44 21.18 -15.47
CA ASP A 117 -1.85 22.34 -14.67
C ASP A 117 -0.74 22.59 -13.64
N SER A 118 0.28 23.41 -13.89
CA SER A 118 0.28 24.81 -13.48
C SER A 118 1.60 25.48 -13.94
N LEU A 119 1.72 25.81 -15.22
CA LEU A 119 2.53 26.94 -15.65
C LEU A 119 1.56 27.96 -16.22
N LEU A 120 1.44 29.10 -15.53
CA LEU A 120 0.99 30.43 -15.99
C LEU A 120 0.14 31.10 -14.90
N ASN A 121 0.78 31.95 -14.08
CA ASN A 121 0.37 33.32 -13.76
C ASN A 121 1.05 33.80 -12.47
N LEU A 122 2.22 34.44 -12.61
CA LEU A 122 2.67 35.45 -11.65
C LEU A 122 2.47 36.81 -12.33
N PRO A 123 1.73 37.76 -11.72
CA PRO A 123 1.66 39.12 -12.25
C PRO A 123 3.01 39.82 -12.06
N SER A 124 3.29 40.71 -13.03
CA SER A 124 4.50 41.54 -13.17
C SER A 124 4.87 42.34 -11.93
#